data_AF-D8PG21-F1
#
_entry.id   AF-D8PG21-F1
#
_cell.length_a   1.000
_cell.length_b   1.000
_cell.length_c   1.000
_cell.angle_alpha   90.00
_cell.angle_beta   90.00
_cell.angle_gamma   90.00
#
_symmetry.space_group_name_H-M   'P 1'
#
loop_
_entity.id
_entity.type
_entity.pdbx_description
1 polymer ?
#
loop_
_entity_poly.entity_id
_entity_poly.type
_entity_poly.pdbx_seq_one_letter_code
_entity_poly.pdbx_strand_id
1 'polypeptide(L)'
;MPDTVVLNIDLADVWAERGRKKLIRTIAWGDEVTLLKVAATHLEVGITIFREKPDGSILPEAITGYIEPTKSSRIKIANLTRPLADNQVLKVNFVDVQQGDGSVIESPDGKIVLVDGGDNQMFARYLAGRFRGTTAENPQPIDCILVTHGDADHFAGLPEILKSETNNVKRKRFFMQPKRVYHNGIVKRPSKMNNKTVPDTKLLGPTKTVNGQLYLTGLEDNLLDVADADMNEPFREWKNTLTTYNSRSEVSFRRLQFGDNQAFEFFNRGDLRMETLGPLTTTVGGQPALKFLGEPPKGPRIGHDSLSETDEGFTGHSASHTINGHSIVFRLVYGGFSFLFSGDLNDEASRTLAREHNRGNLNLRSEVFKVPHHGSADFSGAFIQAVSPIVSVVSSGDESARKEYIHPRATLMGALGKWSRVPEPLIFVTELVAFFEEEGPSRLQDEKKAKKRGPFYGFSRTAYGLVKTRTDGKRLFVYTDSGNVQMKEAYAYDLDSSGVPQPAEVTRA
;
A
#
# COMPACT_ATOMS: atom_id res chain seq x y z
N MET A 1 1.88 -2.45 36.45
CA MET A 1 1.21 -1.51 35.52
C MET A 1 0.58 -2.36 34.43
N PRO A 2 -0.42 -1.87 33.67
CA PRO A 2 -0.89 -2.58 32.49
C PRO A 2 0.26 -2.74 31.50
N ASP A 3 0.44 -3.95 30.96
CA ASP A 3 1.50 -4.22 29.99
C ASP A 3 0.93 -4.20 28.57
N THR A 4 1.57 -3.48 27.66
CA THR A 4 1.24 -3.59 26.22
C THR A 4 1.83 -4.87 25.66
N VAL A 5 0.98 -5.71 25.09
CA VAL A 5 1.34 -7.00 24.48
C VAL A 5 0.79 -7.06 23.05
N VAL A 6 1.31 -8.00 22.27
CA VAL A 6 0.86 -8.24 20.89
C VAL A 6 -0.02 -9.48 20.87
N LEU A 7 -1.18 -9.43 20.21
CA LEU A 7 -2.01 -10.60 19.98
C LEU A 7 -1.25 -11.62 19.11
N ASN A 8 -1.25 -12.87 19.52
CA ASN A 8 -0.53 -13.99 18.91
C ASN A 8 -1.47 -15.13 18.46
N ILE A 9 -2.60 -14.74 17.88
CA ILE A 9 -3.57 -15.62 17.24
C ILE A 9 -4.21 -14.87 16.07
N ASP A 10 -4.67 -15.58 15.03
CA ASP A 10 -5.24 -14.95 13.83
C ASP A 10 -6.36 -13.96 14.19
N LEU A 11 -7.34 -14.42 14.98
CA LEU A 11 -8.47 -13.62 15.43
C LEU A 11 -8.75 -13.84 16.92
N ALA A 12 -9.13 -12.78 17.62
CA ALA A 12 -9.68 -12.86 18.98
C ALA A 12 -10.93 -12.01 19.13
N ASP A 13 -12.00 -12.62 19.63
CA ASP A 13 -13.25 -11.97 19.94
C ASP A 13 -13.16 -11.33 21.33
N VAL A 14 -13.41 -10.02 21.41
CA VAL A 14 -13.40 -9.26 22.66
C VAL A 14 -14.83 -9.03 23.12
N TRP A 15 -15.18 -9.66 24.25
CA TRP A 15 -16.52 -9.65 24.83
C TRP A 15 -16.65 -8.60 25.93
N ALA A 16 -17.83 -8.01 26.08
CA ALA A 16 -18.08 -7.05 27.17
C ALA A 16 -18.18 -7.72 28.54
N GLU A 17 -18.58 -8.99 28.56
CA GLU A 17 -18.81 -9.76 29.76
C GLU A 17 -18.27 -11.19 29.62
N ARG A 18 -17.88 -11.78 30.74
CA ARG A 18 -17.46 -13.18 30.87
C ARG A 18 -18.54 -14.14 30.36
N GLY A 19 -18.13 -15.30 29.85
CA GLY A 19 -19.03 -16.28 29.26
C GLY A 19 -19.43 -15.92 27.82
N ARG A 20 -18.58 -15.16 27.11
CA ARG A 20 -18.76 -14.74 25.72
C ARG A 20 -20.10 -14.02 25.48
N LYS A 21 -20.42 -13.08 26.38
CA LYS A 21 -21.65 -12.29 26.31
C LYS A 21 -21.36 -10.92 25.70
N LYS A 22 -22.17 -10.55 24.71
CA LYS A 22 -22.13 -9.25 24.00
C LYS A 22 -20.76 -8.96 23.38
N LEU A 23 -20.57 -9.43 22.14
CA LEU A 23 -19.35 -9.19 21.38
C LEU A 23 -19.16 -7.69 21.13
N ILE A 24 -18.01 -7.15 21.52
CA ILE A 24 -17.67 -5.75 21.29
C ILE A 24 -17.06 -5.60 19.90
N ARG A 25 -16.02 -6.38 19.62
CA ARG A 25 -15.28 -6.38 18.36
C ARG A 25 -14.40 -7.62 18.24
N THR A 26 -13.94 -7.90 17.03
CA THR A 26 -12.87 -8.87 16.78
C THR A 26 -11.56 -8.12 16.47
N ILE A 27 -10.48 -8.48 17.14
CA ILE A 27 -9.11 -8.02 16.87
C ILE A 27 -8.30 -9.12 16.19
N ALA A 28 -7.15 -8.76 15.60
CA ALA A 28 -6.40 -9.65 14.72
C ALA A 28 -4.92 -9.78 15.11
N TRP A 29 -4.28 -10.82 14.58
CA TRP A 29 -2.87 -11.11 14.81
C TRP A 29 -1.97 -9.90 14.59
N GLY A 30 -1.05 -9.65 15.53
CA GLY A 30 -0.15 -8.50 15.48
C GLY A 30 -0.76 -7.18 15.99
N ASP A 31 -2.04 -7.15 16.39
CA ASP A 31 -2.62 -5.99 17.06
C ASP A 31 -2.05 -5.84 18.48
N GLU A 32 -1.70 -4.62 18.85
CA GLU A 32 -1.29 -4.27 20.20
C GLU A 32 -2.51 -4.13 21.12
N VAL A 33 -2.43 -4.74 22.30
CA VAL A 33 -3.49 -4.70 23.31
C VAL A 33 -2.91 -4.41 24.68
N THR A 34 -3.63 -3.61 25.47
CA THR A 34 -3.30 -3.41 26.88
C THR A 34 -3.77 -4.62 27.68
N LEU A 35 -2.86 -5.39 28.25
CA LEU A 35 -3.18 -6.53 29.09
C LEU A 35 -3.43 -6.07 30.52
N LEU A 36 -4.65 -6.29 31.02
CA LEU A 36 -5.05 -5.93 32.37
C LEU A 36 -4.86 -7.11 33.34
N LYS A 37 -5.17 -8.33 32.88
CA LYS A 37 -5.03 -9.55 33.68
C LYS A 37 -4.99 -10.81 32.82
N VAL A 38 -4.18 -11.78 33.26
CA VAL A 38 -4.19 -13.15 32.75
C VAL A 38 -4.85 -14.05 33.79
N ALA A 39 -5.94 -14.71 33.42
CA ALA A 39 -6.61 -15.70 34.25
C ALA A 39 -6.51 -17.10 33.61
N ALA A 40 -6.87 -18.14 34.36
CA ALA A 40 -6.76 -19.52 33.88
C ALA A 40 -7.58 -19.81 32.61
N THR A 41 -8.67 -19.08 32.40
CA THR A 41 -9.63 -19.32 31.31
C THR A 41 -9.83 -18.12 30.38
N HIS A 42 -9.16 -16.99 30.61
CA HIS A 42 -9.35 -15.78 29.82
C HIS A 42 -8.27 -14.73 30.00
N LEU A 43 -8.29 -13.74 29.12
CA LEU A 43 -7.60 -12.47 29.28
C LEU A 43 -8.59 -11.36 29.58
N GLU A 44 -8.23 -10.45 30.49
CA GLU A 44 -8.85 -9.14 30.62
C GLU A 44 -7.96 -8.15 29.86
N VAL A 45 -8.53 -7.45 28.87
CA VAL A 45 -7.81 -6.52 27.99
C VAL A 45 -8.46 -5.14 28.03
N GLY A 46 -7.63 -4.11 28.03
CA GLY A 46 -8.05 -2.73 27.83
C GLY A 46 -8.25 -2.48 26.34
N ILE A 47 -9.43 -2.00 25.96
CA ILE A 47 -9.73 -1.61 24.59
C ILE A 47 -10.37 -0.23 24.54
N THR A 48 -10.21 0.46 23.42
CA THR A 48 -10.89 1.71 23.14
C THR A 48 -12.11 1.46 22.26
N ILE A 49 -13.27 1.90 22.73
CA ILE A 49 -14.49 2.01 21.94
C ILE A 49 -14.79 3.49 21.68
N PHE A 50 -15.65 3.77 20.71
CA PHE A 50 -16.07 5.12 20.38
C PHE A 50 -17.56 5.27 20.70
N ARG A 51 -17.91 6.29 21.48
CA ARG A 51 -19.30 6.59 21.81
C ARG A 51 -19.65 8.00 21.36
N GLU A 52 -20.79 8.10 20.70
CA GLU A 52 -21.45 9.38 20.48
C GLU A 52 -21.87 10.01 21.82
N LYS A 53 -21.62 11.30 21.96
CA LYS A 53 -21.97 12.13 23.10
C LYS A 53 -23.21 12.97 22.76
N PRO A 54 -23.92 13.53 23.76
CA PRO A 54 -25.14 14.31 23.51
C PRO A 54 -24.97 15.52 22.57
N ASP A 55 -23.74 16.02 22.41
CA ASP A 55 -23.37 17.09 21.47
C ASP A 55 -23.08 16.60 20.04
N GLY A 56 -23.31 15.31 19.76
CA GLY A 56 -23.02 14.64 18.48
C GLY A 56 -21.54 14.31 18.28
N SER A 57 -20.67 14.59 19.25
CA SER A 57 -19.25 14.23 19.14
C SER A 57 -19.05 12.73 19.40
N ILE A 58 -18.17 12.07 18.62
CA ILE A 58 -17.81 10.67 18.85
C ILE A 58 -16.43 10.62 19.52
N LEU A 59 -16.40 10.28 20.81
CA LEU A 59 -15.19 10.30 21.63
C LEU A 59 -14.74 8.89 22.03
N PRO A 60 -13.41 8.67 22.15
CA PRO A 60 -12.88 7.41 22.63
C PRO A 60 -13.20 7.21 24.12
N GLU A 61 -13.48 5.97 24.50
CA GLU A 61 -13.70 5.52 25.88
C GLU A 61 -12.93 4.22 26.08
N ALA A 62 -12.07 4.19 27.09
CA ALA A 62 -11.37 2.99 27.49
C ALA A 62 -12.30 2.09 28.31
N ILE A 63 -12.43 0.83 27.92
CA ILE A 63 -13.22 -0.16 28.63
C ILE A 63 -12.40 -1.45 28.81
N THR A 64 -12.82 -2.27 29.75
CA THR A 64 -12.32 -3.65 29.89
C THR A 64 -13.13 -4.58 28.99
N GLY A 65 -12.45 -5.43 28.24
CA GLY A 65 -13.03 -6.53 27.49
C GLY A 65 -12.38 -7.86 27.86
N TYR A 66 -13.02 -8.95 27.45
CA TYR A 66 -12.60 -10.32 27.78
C TYR A 66 -12.34 -11.13 26.51
N ILE A 67 -11.21 -11.83 26.45
CA ILE A 67 -10.93 -12.83 25.40
C ILE A 67 -11.00 -14.21 26.06
N GLU A 68 -11.89 -15.08 25.57
CA GLU A 68 -12.22 -16.37 26.20
C GLU A 68 -12.35 -17.48 25.15
N PRO A 69 -11.24 -18.18 24.83
CA PRO A 69 -11.26 -19.31 23.93
C PRO A 69 -12.21 -20.41 24.40
N THR A 70 -12.87 -21.05 23.45
CA THR A 70 -13.72 -22.21 23.74
C THR A 70 -12.87 -23.42 24.11
N LYS A 71 -13.41 -24.33 24.93
CA LYS A 71 -12.72 -25.61 25.22
C LYS A 71 -12.41 -26.41 23.95
N SER A 72 -13.31 -26.37 22.96
CA SER A 72 -13.13 -27.07 21.69
C SER A 72 -12.02 -26.49 20.82
N SER A 73 -11.69 -25.20 20.96
CA SER A 73 -10.58 -24.55 20.23
C SER A 73 -9.20 -25.10 20.61
N ARG A 74 -9.06 -25.69 21.81
CA ARG A 74 -7.79 -26.16 22.39
C ARG A 74 -6.70 -25.07 22.50
N ILE A 75 -7.08 -23.80 22.37
CA ILE A 75 -6.16 -22.66 22.50
C ILE A 75 -5.83 -22.45 23.98
N LYS A 76 -4.53 -22.35 24.28
CA LYS A 76 -4.04 -22.05 25.64
C LYS A 76 -3.98 -20.53 25.83
N ILE A 77 -4.50 -20.03 26.95
CA ILE A 77 -4.48 -18.59 27.30
C ILE A 77 -3.07 -17.99 27.21
N ALA A 78 -2.06 -18.73 27.69
CA ALA A 78 -0.66 -18.28 27.66
C ALA A 78 -0.09 -18.06 26.25
N ASN A 79 -0.75 -18.56 25.20
CA ASN A 79 -0.28 -18.42 23.82
C ASN A 79 -1.00 -17.31 23.05
N LEU A 80 -2.06 -16.71 23.63
CA LEU A 80 -2.89 -15.70 22.97
C LEU A 80 -2.16 -14.38 22.76
N THR A 81 -1.14 -14.09 23.57
CA THR A 81 -0.38 -12.85 23.50
C THR A 81 1.11 -13.13 23.64
N ARG A 82 1.92 -12.16 23.20
CA ARG A 82 3.37 -12.14 23.38
C ARG A 82 3.82 -10.76 23.86
N PRO A 83 4.92 -10.67 24.62
CA PRO A 83 5.56 -9.38 24.89
C PRO A 83 5.89 -8.65 23.60
N LEU A 84 5.79 -7.32 23.59
CA LEU A 84 6.09 -6.51 22.40
C LEU A 84 7.53 -6.72 21.91
N ALA A 85 8.48 -6.90 22.82
CA ALA A 85 9.89 -7.19 22.49
C ALA A 85 10.07 -8.52 21.73
N ASP A 86 9.13 -9.46 21.88
CA ASP A 86 9.14 -10.77 21.23
C ASP A 86 8.22 -10.81 20.01
N ASN A 87 7.75 -9.65 19.52
CA ASN A 87 6.93 -9.59 18.33
C ASN A 87 7.72 -10.09 17.11
N GLN A 88 7.08 -10.99 16.37
CA GLN A 88 7.61 -11.59 15.15
C GLN A 88 6.75 -11.28 13.93
N VAL A 89 5.68 -10.50 14.08
CA VAL A 89 4.69 -10.29 13.03
C VAL A 89 5.07 -9.11 12.15
N LEU A 90 5.34 -9.41 10.87
CA LEU A 90 5.35 -8.44 9.78
C LEU A 90 3.91 -8.11 9.41
N LYS A 91 3.58 -6.81 9.31
CA LYS A 91 2.25 -6.32 8.96
C LYS A 91 2.32 -5.55 7.65
N VAL A 92 1.51 -5.94 6.66
CA VAL A 92 1.31 -5.13 5.43
C VAL A 92 -0.18 -4.81 5.31
N ASN A 93 -0.50 -3.51 5.22
CA ASN A 93 -1.86 -3.03 5.04
C ASN A 93 -1.94 -2.26 3.72
N PHE A 94 -2.79 -2.71 2.81
CA PHE A 94 -3.13 -2.03 1.56
C PHE A 94 -4.37 -1.18 1.81
N VAL A 95 -4.28 0.11 1.52
CA VAL A 95 -5.29 1.10 1.83
C VAL A 95 -5.99 1.53 0.55
N ASP A 96 -7.32 1.47 0.56
CA ASP A 96 -8.13 2.11 -0.47
C ASP A 96 -7.95 3.63 -0.37
N VAL A 97 -7.21 4.15 -1.33
CA VAL A 97 -7.00 5.56 -1.58
C VAL A 97 -7.72 6.01 -2.86
N GLN A 98 -8.74 5.27 -3.30
CA GLN A 98 -9.39 5.36 -4.62
C GLN A 98 -8.47 4.91 -5.77
N GLN A 99 -8.43 5.60 -6.91
CA GLN A 99 -7.35 5.39 -7.88
C GLN A 99 -6.03 5.83 -7.27
N GLY A 100 -5.02 4.97 -7.40
CA GLY A 100 -3.74 5.18 -6.74
C GLY A 100 -3.37 4.05 -5.79
N ASP A 101 -2.12 4.10 -5.35
CA ASP A 101 -1.56 3.16 -4.38
C ASP A 101 -1.30 3.82 -3.02
N GLY A 102 -1.52 3.06 -1.96
CA GLY A 102 -1.17 3.44 -0.61
C GLY A 102 -1.06 2.22 0.28
N SER A 103 0.13 1.94 0.82
CA SER A 103 0.38 0.80 1.68
C SER A 103 1.25 1.16 2.88
N VAL A 104 1.07 0.42 3.98
CA VAL A 104 1.90 0.53 5.18
C VAL A 104 2.49 -0.83 5.49
N ILE A 105 3.82 -0.88 5.55
CA ILE A 105 4.60 -2.05 5.97
C ILE A 105 5.18 -1.75 7.35
N GLU A 106 4.96 -2.65 8.30
CA GLU A 106 5.51 -2.55 9.64
C GLU A 106 6.26 -3.83 9.99
N SER A 107 7.56 -3.69 10.24
CA SER A 107 8.43 -4.78 10.68
C SER A 107 8.08 -5.29 12.08
N PRO A 108 8.54 -6.48 12.48
CA PRO A 108 8.29 -7.00 13.81
C PRO A 108 8.80 -6.12 14.96
N ASP A 109 9.86 -5.32 14.76
CA ASP A 109 10.40 -4.33 15.72
C ASP A 109 9.78 -2.93 15.57
N GLY A 110 8.70 -2.80 14.80
CA GLY A 110 7.93 -1.56 14.73
C GLY A 110 8.47 -0.50 13.78
N LYS A 111 9.47 -0.82 12.94
CA LYS A 111 9.88 0.09 11.86
C LYS A 111 8.80 0.18 10.79
N ILE A 112 8.50 1.39 10.33
CA ILE A 112 7.39 1.68 9.42
C ILE A 112 7.92 2.19 8.07
N VAL A 113 7.46 1.55 7.00
CA VAL A 113 7.63 2.00 5.61
C VAL A 113 6.26 2.34 5.03
N LEU A 114 6.10 3.56 4.54
CA LEU A 114 4.95 3.97 3.73
C LEU A 114 5.31 3.75 2.26
N VAL A 115 4.43 3.12 1.49
CA VAL A 115 4.58 2.94 0.05
C VAL A 115 3.45 3.68 -0.64
N ASP A 116 3.79 4.73 -1.38
CA ASP A 116 2.85 5.65 -2.02
C ASP A 116 1.83 6.26 -1.02
N GLY A 117 0.89 7.06 -1.51
CA GLY A 117 -0.10 7.76 -0.68
C GLY A 117 -1.40 8.18 -1.38
N GLY A 118 -1.65 7.71 -2.60
CA GLY A 118 -2.81 8.13 -3.41
C GLY A 118 -2.68 9.57 -3.94
N ASP A 119 -3.79 10.13 -4.42
CA ASP A 119 -3.92 11.55 -4.81
C ASP A 119 -4.73 12.41 -3.83
N ASN A 120 -5.19 11.84 -2.72
CA ASN A 120 -6.16 12.48 -1.85
C ASN A 120 -5.93 12.21 -0.35
N GLN A 121 -6.79 12.76 0.50
CA GLN A 121 -6.64 12.71 1.95
C GLN A 121 -6.94 11.33 2.59
N MET A 122 -7.35 10.31 1.84
CA MET A 122 -7.75 9.02 2.43
C MET A 122 -6.59 8.36 3.19
N PHE A 123 -5.37 8.40 2.63
CA PHE A 123 -4.20 7.82 3.28
C PHE A 123 -3.88 8.53 4.60
N ALA A 124 -3.89 9.87 4.61
CA ALA A 124 -3.72 10.68 5.81
C ALA A 124 -4.77 10.37 6.89
N ARG A 125 -6.04 10.17 6.50
CA ARG A 125 -7.12 9.81 7.44
C ARG A 125 -6.91 8.42 8.04
N TYR A 126 -6.49 7.46 7.23
CA TYR A 126 -6.14 6.13 7.70
C TYR A 126 -4.99 6.19 8.71
N LEU A 127 -3.92 6.91 8.41
CA LEU A 127 -2.77 7.08 9.31
C LEU A 127 -3.15 7.77 10.62
N ALA A 128 -3.95 8.84 10.56
CA ALA A 128 -4.51 9.49 11.76
C ALA A 128 -5.35 8.55 12.62
N GLY A 129 -6.09 7.64 11.99
CA GLY A 129 -6.87 6.60 12.67
C GLY A 129 -6.00 5.50 13.27
N ARG A 130 -4.90 5.14 12.62
CA ARG A 130 -3.96 4.09 13.06
C ARG A 130 -3.06 4.58 14.20
N PHE A 131 -2.42 5.73 14.02
CA PHE A 131 -1.43 6.32 14.91
C PHE A 131 -2.02 7.51 15.66
N ARG A 132 -3.01 7.23 16.50
CA ARG A 132 -3.70 8.28 17.27
C ARG A 132 -2.80 8.86 18.35
N GLY A 133 -2.99 10.14 18.64
CA GLY A 133 -2.34 10.80 19.78
C GLY A 133 -0.95 11.39 19.48
N THR A 134 -0.49 11.31 18.23
CA THR A 134 0.73 12.02 17.78
C THR A 134 0.57 13.53 17.93
N THR A 135 1.65 14.23 18.26
CA THR A 135 1.71 15.70 18.32
C THR A 135 2.97 16.21 17.61
N ALA A 136 3.14 17.53 17.53
CA ALA A 136 4.37 18.11 16.98
C ALA A 136 5.61 17.77 17.82
N GLU A 137 5.45 17.63 19.14
CA GLU A 137 6.51 17.28 20.09
C GLU A 137 6.79 15.77 20.12
N ASN A 138 5.78 14.95 19.78
CA ASN A 138 5.90 13.50 19.69
C ASN A 138 5.27 12.99 18.38
N PRO A 139 5.91 13.27 17.23
CA PRO A 139 5.42 12.79 15.94
C PRO A 139 5.72 11.29 15.79
N GLN A 140 4.90 10.59 15.01
CA GLN A 140 5.17 9.19 14.66
C GLN A 140 6.44 9.09 13.81
N PRO A 141 7.47 8.35 14.24
CA PRO A 141 8.62 8.07 13.39
C PRO A 141 8.20 7.21 12.19
N ILE A 142 8.62 7.62 11.00
CA ILE A 142 8.47 6.87 9.75
C ILE A 142 9.87 6.58 9.22
N ASP A 143 10.26 5.31 9.11
CA ASP A 143 11.63 4.93 8.75
C ASP A 143 11.93 5.15 7.28
N CYS A 144 10.91 5.06 6.42
CA CYS A 144 11.00 5.38 5.00
C CYS A 144 9.63 5.70 4.40
N ILE A 145 9.60 6.69 3.51
CA ILE A 145 8.53 6.87 2.52
C ILE A 145 9.12 6.43 1.17
N LEU A 146 8.52 5.42 0.54
CA LEU A 146 8.89 4.94 -0.78
C LEU A 146 7.81 5.36 -1.77
N VAL A 147 8.17 6.23 -2.72
CA VAL A 147 7.32 6.64 -3.83
C VAL A 147 7.72 5.81 -5.04
N THR A 148 6.83 4.93 -5.51
CA THR A 148 7.15 3.98 -6.59
C THR A 148 7.49 4.71 -7.89
N HIS A 149 6.74 5.75 -8.23
CA HIS A 149 7.00 6.62 -9.38
C HIS A 149 6.29 7.98 -9.26
N GLY A 150 6.60 8.88 -10.20
CA GLY A 150 6.22 10.29 -10.16
C GLY A 150 4.86 10.65 -10.77
N ASP A 151 3.87 9.75 -10.78
CA ASP A 151 2.50 10.09 -11.15
C ASP A 151 1.64 10.44 -9.91
N ALA A 152 0.72 11.39 -10.08
CA ALA A 152 0.13 12.13 -8.96
C ALA A 152 -0.74 11.26 -8.04
N ASP A 153 -1.38 10.24 -8.59
CA ASP A 153 -2.13 9.18 -7.90
C ASP A 153 -1.27 8.26 -7.03
N HIS A 154 0.06 8.43 -7.02
CA HIS A 154 0.94 7.72 -6.09
C HIS A 154 1.47 8.59 -4.96
N PHE A 155 1.56 9.92 -5.11
CA PHE A 155 2.24 10.75 -4.11
C PHE A 155 1.54 12.06 -3.75
N ALA A 156 0.52 12.51 -4.49
CA ALA A 156 -0.14 13.78 -4.20
C ALA A 156 -0.99 13.75 -2.91
N GLY A 157 -1.32 12.56 -2.40
CA GLY A 157 -1.90 12.36 -1.07
C GLY A 157 -0.90 12.44 0.09
N LEU A 158 0.41 12.39 -0.16
CA LEU A 158 1.43 12.52 0.89
C LEU A 158 1.47 13.94 1.50
N PRO A 159 1.41 15.04 0.72
CA PRO A 159 1.18 16.39 1.26
C PRO A 159 -0.03 16.53 2.18
N GLU A 160 -1.10 15.77 1.95
CA GLU A 160 -2.30 15.80 2.80
C GLU A 160 -2.02 15.34 4.24
N ILE A 161 -0.97 14.54 4.45
CA ILE A 161 -0.51 14.14 5.79
C ILE A 161 -0.05 15.38 6.58
N LEU A 162 0.84 16.18 6.01
CA LEU A 162 1.32 17.41 6.65
C LEU A 162 0.19 18.42 6.86
N LYS A 163 -0.69 18.60 5.86
CA LYS A 163 -1.87 19.47 5.99
C LYS A 163 -2.79 19.03 7.13
N SER A 164 -2.88 17.72 7.38
CA SER A 164 -3.72 17.16 8.44
C SER A 164 -3.34 17.65 9.84
N GLU A 165 -2.08 18.02 10.08
CA GLU A 165 -1.59 18.53 11.37
C GLU A 165 -2.39 19.74 11.88
N THR A 166 -2.91 20.56 10.95
CA THR A 166 -3.69 21.77 11.25
C THR A 166 -5.21 21.57 11.18
N ASN A 167 -5.69 20.33 10.98
CA ASN A 167 -7.12 20.08 10.81
C ASN A 167 -7.95 20.53 12.03
N ASN A 168 -9.11 21.16 11.83
CA ASN A 168 -9.96 21.61 12.94
C ASN A 168 -10.52 20.45 13.78
N VAL A 169 -10.64 19.25 13.21
CA VAL A 169 -11.09 18.05 13.92
C VAL A 169 -9.88 17.28 14.45
N LYS A 170 -9.67 17.30 15.78
CA LYS A 170 -8.48 16.70 16.44
C LYS A 170 -8.18 15.26 16.00
N ARG A 171 -9.21 14.39 15.91
CA ARG A 171 -9.05 12.98 15.49
C ARG A 171 -8.59 12.77 14.05
N LYS A 172 -8.55 13.83 13.22
CA LYS A 172 -8.07 13.80 11.84
C LYS A 172 -6.64 14.32 11.71
N ARG A 173 -6.02 14.78 12.81
CA ARG A 173 -4.63 15.24 12.82
C ARG A 173 -3.70 14.05 12.93
N PHE A 174 -2.65 14.05 12.13
CA PHE A 174 -1.56 13.09 12.22
C PHE A 174 -0.24 13.84 12.05
N PHE A 175 0.67 13.64 13.01
CA PHE A 175 2.01 14.22 12.99
C PHE A 175 3.00 13.09 12.78
N MET A 176 3.89 13.24 11.80
CA MET A 176 4.92 12.26 11.51
C MET A 176 6.24 12.94 11.19
N GLN A 177 7.34 12.19 11.33
CA GLN A 177 8.65 12.59 10.88
C GLN A 177 9.29 11.44 10.08
N PRO A 178 9.45 11.59 8.75
CA PRO A 178 10.19 10.62 7.96
C PRO A 178 11.70 10.74 8.21
N LYS A 179 12.39 9.61 8.19
CA LYS A 179 13.87 9.55 8.20
C LYS A 179 14.44 9.49 6.78
N ARG A 180 13.69 8.89 5.84
CA ARG A 180 14.14 8.60 4.47
C ARG A 180 13.01 8.77 3.47
N VAL A 181 13.37 9.17 2.26
CA VAL A 181 12.48 9.21 1.09
C VAL A 181 13.16 8.56 -0.09
N TYR A 182 12.58 7.46 -0.58
CA TYR A 182 13.06 6.70 -1.73
C TYR A 182 12.13 6.93 -2.94
N HIS A 183 12.71 7.05 -4.12
CA HIS A 183 11.98 7.31 -5.37
C HIS A 183 12.70 6.73 -6.59
N ASN A 184 12.05 6.69 -7.75
CA ASN A 184 12.61 6.14 -8.99
C ASN A 184 13.51 7.12 -9.79
N GLY A 185 13.66 8.36 -9.29
CA GLY A 185 14.47 9.39 -9.93
C GLY A 185 13.80 10.20 -11.03
N ILE A 186 12.55 9.90 -11.41
CA ILE A 186 11.85 10.62 -12.47
C ILE A 186 11.03 11.77 -11.87
N VAL A 187 11.26 12.99 -12.34
CA VAL A 187 10.48 14.18 -11.97
C VAL A 187 9.73 14.71 -13.18
N LYS A 188 8.39 14.80 -13.05
CA LYS A 188 7.51 15.23 -14.14
C LYS A 188 7.49 16.75 -14.23
N ARG A 189 7.85 17.28 -15.40
CA ARG A 189 7.83 18.72 -15.74
C ARG A 189 6.42 19.21 -16.05
N PRO A 190 6.19 20.55 -16.04
CA PRO A 190 4.92 21.12 -16.50
C PRO A 190 4.56 20.70 -17.93
N SER A 191 3.30 20.31 -18.14
CA SER A 191 2.79 19.92 -19.47
C SER A 191 2.64 21.09 -20.44
N LYS A 192 2.72 22.33 -19.93
CA LYS A 192 2.72 23.56 -20.70
C LYS A 192 3.88 24.47 -20.27
N MET A 193 4.59 25.02 -21.25
CA MET A 193 5.57 26.09 -21.05
C MET A 193 5.31 27.20 -22.07
N ASN A 194 5.29 28.46 -21.62
CA ASN A 194 5.00 29.62 -22.48
C ASN A 194 3.73 29.42 -23.35
N ASN A 195 2.66 28.90 -22.74
CA ASN A 195 1.39 28.53 -23.38
C ASN A 195 1.46 27.48 -24.50
N LYS A 196 2.57 26.75 -24.63
CA LYS A 196 2.74 25.65 -25.59
C LYS A 196 2.79 24.30 -24.86
N THR A 197 2.18 23.28 -25.46
CA THR A 197 2.29 21.90 -24.99
C THR A 197 3.74 21.42 -25.10
N VAL A 198 4.23 20.82 -24.02
CA VAL A 198 5.57 20.21 -23.99
C VAL A 198 5.48 18.80 -24.59
N PRO A 199 6.34 18.44 -25.56
CA PRO A 199 6.38 17.07 -26.09
C PRO A 199 6.76 16.05 -25.02
N ASP A 200 6.21 14.83 -25.12
CA ASP A 200 6.43 13.73 -24.18
C ASP A 200 7.91 13.49 -23.86
N THR A 201 8.75 13.47 -24.89
CA THR A 201 10.21 13.27 -24.80
C THR A 201 10.95 14.33 -24.00
N LYS A 202 10.28 15.41 -23.58
CA LYS A 202 10.80 16.49 -22.74
C LYS A 202 10.11 16.60 -21.38
N LEU A 203 9.05 15.84 -21.14
CA LEU A 203 8.25 15.92 -19.91
C LEU A 203 8.95 15.34 -18.68
N LEU A 204 9.94 14.47 -18.85
CA LEU A 204 10.50 13.68 -17.74
C LEU A 204 11.96 14.00 -17.40
N GLY A 205 12.66 14.75 -18.24
CA GLY A 205 14.10 14.97 -18.09
C GLY A 205 14.77 15.31 -19.42
N PRO A 206 16.08 15.63 -19.42
CA PRO A 206 16.90 15.53 -20.62
C PRO A 206 16.90 14.10 -21.15
N THR A 207 16.94 13.95 -22.47
CA THR A 207 16.97 12.66 -23.15
C THR A 207 18.12 12.60 -24.15
N LYS A 208 18.57 11.37 -24.46
CA LYS A 208 19.61 11.13 -25.46
C LYS A 208 19.30 9.89 -26.29
N THR A 209 19.48 10.00 -27.61
CA THR A 209 19.34 8.87 -28.52
C THR A 209 20.68 8.16 -28.70
N VAL A 210 20.69 6.84 -28.52
CA VAL A 210 21.85 5.97 -28.77
C VAL A 210 21.36 4.78 -29.59
N ASN A 211 21.97 4.54 -30.76
CA ASN A 211 21.62 3.45 -31.67
C ASN A 211 20.11 3.38 -32.01
N GLY A 212 19.49 4.54 -32.23
CA GLY A 212 18.06 4.64 -32.55
C GLY A 212 17.10 4.52 -31.36
N GLN A 213 17.60 4.18 -30.16
CA GLN A 213 16.79 4.12 -28.93
C GLN A 213 16.93 5.42 -28.13
N LEU A 214 15.79 5.98 -27.70
CA LEU A 214 15.75 7.15 -26.81
C LEU A 214 15.86 6.72 -25.35
N TYR A 215 16.69 7.42 -24.60
CA TYR A 215 16.88 7.23 -23.15
C TYR A 215 16.64 8.51 -22.39
N LEU A 216 16.02 8.40 -21.21
CA LEU A 216 15.94 9.43 -20.19
C LEU A 216 17.24 9.45 -19.38
N THR A 217 17.92 10.59 -19.32
CA THR A 217 19.27 10.72 -18.70
C THR A 217 19.34 11.73 -17.55
N GLY A 218 18.28 12.50 -17.27
CA GLY A 218 18.20 13.33 -16.07
C GLY A 218 17.37 12.63 -15.01
N LEU A 219 17.99 11.65 -14.36
CA LEU A 219 17.43 11.01 -13.18
C LEU A 219 17.96 11.75 -11.95
N GLU A 220 17.06 12.08 -11.04
CA GLU A 220 17.35 12.90 -9.86
C GLU A 220 17.62 11.99 -8.66
N ASP A 221 18.66 12.29 -7.86
CA ASP A 221 18.96 11.52 -6.63
C ASP A 221 18.31 12.14 -5.38
N ASN A 222 18.02 13.45 -5.43
CA ASN A 222 17.42 14.21 -4.34
C ASN A 222 16.38 15.21 -4.89
N LEU A 223 15.12 15.02 -4.49
CA LEU A 223 14.00 15.85 -4.95
C LEU A 223 14.09 17.32 -4.50
N LEU A 224 14.82 17.64 -3.44
CA LEU A 224 14.99 19.02 -2.98
C LEU A 224 15.92 19.84 -3.88
N ASP A 225 16.82 19.18 -4.61
CA ASP A 225 17.82 19.84 -5.46
C ASP A 225 17.24 20.24 -6.84
N VAL A 226 16.08 19.68 -7.21
CA VAL A 226 15.45 19.93 -8.51
C VAL A 226 14.74 21.29 -8.50
N ALA A 227 14.97 22.10 -9.54
CA ALA A 227 14.41 23.45 -9.63
C ALA A 227 12.87 23.43 -9.79
N ASP A 228 12.18 24.41 -9.19
CA ASP A 228 10.71 24.49 -9.22
C ASP A 228 10.13 24.66 -10.63
N ALA A 229 10.91 25.23 -11.55
CA ALA A 229 10.56 25.35 -12.97
C ALA A 229 10.56 24.00 -13.71
N ASP A 230 11.31 23.03 -13.20
CA ASP A 230 11.39 21.65 -13.71
C ASP A 230 10.39 20.70 -13.03
N MET A 231 9.51 21.23 -12.18
CA MET A 231 8.47 20.45 -11.51
C MET A 231 7.08 20.86 -11.98
N ASN A 232 6.20 19.90 -12.19
CA ASN A 232 4.77 20.17 -12.25
C ASN A 232 4.23 20.56 -10.86
N GLU A 233 2.94 20.91 -10.80
CA GLU A 233 2.32 21.36 -9.55
C GLU A 233 2.36 20.30 -8.43
N PRO A 234 1.96 19.02 -8.65
CA PRO A 234 2.09 17.97 -7.63
C PRO A 234 3.51 17.83 -7.07
N PHE A 235 4.54 17.84 -7.92
CA PHE A 235 5.93 17.74 -7.47
C PHE A 235 6.36 18.94 -6.63
N ARG A 236 5.95 20.17 -6.98
CA ARG A 236 6.25 21.35 -6.15
C ARG A 236 5.60 21.27 -4.78
N GLU A 237 4.35 20.81 -4.72
CA GLU A 237 3.66 20.61 -3.46
C GLU A 237 4.33 19.54 -2.59
N TRP A 238 4.78 18.46 -3.21
CA TRP A 238 5.55 17.42 -2.54
C TRP A 238 6.91 17.94 -2.05
N LYS A 239 7.65 18.69 -2.87
CA LYS A 239 8.91 19.34 -2.49
C LYS A 239 8.73 20.27 -1.29
N ASN A 240 7.67 21.06 -1.25
CA ASN A 240 7.37 21.94 -0.10
C ASN A 240 7.11 21.13 1.18
N THR A 241 6.41 20.01 1.05
CA THR A 241 6.16 19.08 2.16
C THR A 241 7.48 18.49 2.67
N LEU A 242 8.32 17.99 1.75
CA LEU A 242 9.65 17.45 2.05
C LEU A 242 10.58 18.49 2.70
N THR A 243 10.56 19.73 2.23
CA THR A 243 11.32 20.84 2.81
C THR A 243 10.92 21.08 4.26
N THR A 244 9.62 20.99 4.56
CA THR A 244 9.11 21.12 5.93
C THR A 244 9.55 19.97 6.82
N TYR A 245 9.51 18.73 6.35
CA TYR A 245 10.02 17.60 7.13
C TYR A 245 11.53 17.68 7.33
N ASN A 246 12.29 18.05 6.30
CA ASN A 246 13.73 18.18 6.35
C ASN A 246 14.21 19.32 7.28
N SER A 247 13.42 20.39 7.42
CA SER A 247 13.74 21.48 8.35
C SER A 247 13.48 21.11 9.82
N ARG A 248 12.61 20.14 10.10
CA ARG A 248 12.39 19.58 11.45
C ARG A 248 13.52 18.65 11.87
N SER A 249 13.91 17.75 10.97
CA SER A 249 15.00 16.80 11.13
C SER A 249 15.46 16.33 9.76
N GLU A 250 16.76 16.11 9.58
CA GLU A 250 17.33 15.72 8.30
C GLU A 250 16.65 14.47 7.72
N VAL A 251 16.23 14.56 6.46
CA VAL A 251 15.64 13.47 5.70
C VAL A 251 16.63 13.04 4.63
N SER A 252 16.98 11.76 4.62
CA SER A 252 17.84 11.19 3.57
C SER A 252 17.03 10.88 2.31
N PHE A 253 17.53 11.32 1.15
CA PHE A 253 16.94 11.03 -0.15
C PHE A 253 17.79 10.00 -0.91
N ARG A 254 17.13 9.11 -1.64
CA ARG A 254 17.81 8.17 -2.54
C ARG A 254 16.92 7.80 -3.72
N ARG A 255 17.49 7.92 -4.92
CA ARG A 255 16.97 7.22 -6.10
C ARG A 255 17.33 5.74 -6.02
N LEU A 256 16.33 4.88 -6.20
CA LEU A 256 16.53 3.43 -6.26
C LEU A 256 16.66 2.94 -7.69
N GLN A 257 17.47 1.90 -7.85
CA GLN A 257 17.58 1.09 -9.05
C GLN A 257 17.74 -0.39 -8.68
N PHE A 258 17.60 -1.27 -9.67
CA PHE A 258 17.83 -2.70 -9.51
C PHE A 258 19.13 -3.00 -8.76
N GLY A 259 19.03 -3.87 -7.76
CA GLY A 259 20.17 -4.30 -6.94
C GLY A 259 20.47 -3.42 -5.72
N ASP A 260 19.77 -2.29 -5.51
CA ASP A 260 19.96 -1.41 -4.34
C ASP A 260 19.41 -1.97 -3.01
N ASN A 261 19.60 -3.27 -2.76
CA ASN A 261 19.09 -3.98 -1.59
C ASN A 261 19.66 -3.39 -0.28
N GLN A 262 20.88 -2.87 -0.33
CA GLN A 262 21.55 -2.20 0.79
C GLN A 262 20.82 -0.94 1.26
N ALA A 263 19.94 -0.36 0.43
CA ALA A 263 19.07 0.74 0.87
C ALA A 263 18.17 0.35 2.04
N PHE A 264 17.82 -0.94 2.16
CA PHE A 264 16.88 -1.42 3.16
C PHE A 264 17.53 -2.08 4.37
N GLU A 265 18.85 -1.93 4.57
CA GLU A 265 19.54 -2.46 5.75
C GLU A 265 18.95 -1.98 7.08
N PHE A 266 18.34 -0.79 7.10
CA PHE A 266 17.63 -0.30 8.29
C PHE A 266 16.42 -1.18 8.65
N PHE A 267 15.80 -1.84 7.67
CA PHE A 267 14.59 -2.66 7.82
C PHE A 267 14.92 -4.15 7.94
N ASN A 268 15.96 -4.61 7.24
CA ASN A 268 16.32 -6.02 7.16
C ASN A 268 16.73 -6.59 8.54
N ARG A 269 16.27 -7.81 8.85
CA ARG A 269 16.61 -8.52 10.09
C ARG A 269 16.38 -10.02 9.96
N GLY A 270 17.37 -10.83 10.34
CA GLY A 270 17.26 -12.28 10.19
C GLY A 270 16.97 -12.65 8.73
N ASP A 271 15.81 -13.28 8.51
CA ASP A 271 15.28 -13.66 7.21
C ASP A 271 14.33 -12.62 6.57
N LEU A 272 13.98 -11.54 7.29
CA LEU A 272 13.23 -10.40 6.75
C LEU A 272 14.15 -9.50 5.92
N ARG A 273 13.83 -9.30 4.64
CA ARG A 273 14.57 -8.40 3.74
C ARG A 273 13.73 -7.80 2.63
N MET A 274 14.18 -6.66 2.09
CA MET A 274 13.66 -6.07 0.85
C MET A 274 14.70 -6.16 -0.27
N GLU A 275 14.25 -6.56 -1.46
CA GLU A 275 15.05 -6.72 -2.68
C GLU A 275 14.53 -5.77 -3.76
N THR A 276 15.37 -4.86 -4.26
CA THR A 276 15.00 -3.92 -5.33
C THR A 276 15.16 -4.59 -6.69
N LEU A 277 14.04 -4.82 -7.38
CA LEU A 277 13.96 -5.51 -8.67
C LEU A 277 13.84 -4.55 -9.87
N GLY A 278 13.59 -3.27 -9.62
CA GLY A 278 13.54 -2.24 -10.66
C GLY A 278 13.50 -0.84 -10.05
N PRO A 279 13.77 0.20 -10.85
CA PRO A 279 13.93 0.16 -12.31
C PRO A 279 15.27 -0.45 -12.78
N LEU A 280 15.28 -1.03 -13.98
CA LEU A 280 16.51 -1.50 -14.63
C LEU A 280 17.19 -0.32 -15.33
N THR A 281 18.30 0.16 -14.78
CA THR A 281 19.08 1.26 -15.36
C THR A 281 20.13 0.77 -16.34
N THR A 282 20.46 1.61 -17.31
CA THR A 282 21.63 1.47 -18.18
C THR A 282 22.54 2.69 -18.03
N THR A 283 23.68 2.72 -18.73
CA THR A 283 24.59 3.87 -18.75
C THR A 283 24.62 4.51 -20.13
N VAL A 284 24.31 5.80 -20.21
CA VAL A 284 24.37 6.59 -21.44
C VAL A 284 25.21 7.84 -21.19
N GLY A 285 26.35 7.94 -21.89
CA GLY A 285 27.26 9.08 -21.71
C GLY A 285 27.86 9.18 -20.30
N GLY A 286 28.08 8.04 -19.63
CA GLY A 286 28.63 7.98 -18.27
C GLY A 286 27.62 8.26 -17.15
N GLN A 287 26.34 8.46 -17.48
CA GLN A 287 25.28 8.71 -16.50
C GLN A 287 24.25 7.57 -16.50
N PRO A 288 23.63 7.27 -15.35
CA PRO A 288 22.47 6.38 -15.29
C PRO A 288 21.35 6.86 -16.21
N ALA A 289 20.70 5.93 -16.88
CA ALA A 289 19.65 6.22 -17.83
C ALA A 289 18.58 5.13 -17.87
N LEU A 290 17.38 5.52 -18.27
CA LEU A 290 16.22 4.64 -18.44
C LEU A 290 15.74 4.65 -19.89
N LYS A 291 15.33 3.51 -20.43
CA LYS A 291 14.73 3.44 -21.78
C LYS A 291 13.47 4.30 -21.81
N PHE A 292 13.35 5.21 -22.78
CA PHE A 292 12.09 5.92 -23.00
C PHE A 292 11.11 4.97 -23.71
N LEU A 293 9.97 4.70 -23.07
CA LEU A 293 9.01 3.68 -23.49
C LEU A 293 8.06 4.19 -24.58
N GLY A 294 7.51 3.26 -25.35
CA GLY A 294 6.61 3.55 -26.47
C GLY A 294 5.15 3.65 -26.04
N GLU A 295 4.26 3.99 -26.96
CA GLU A 295 2.82 3.87 -26.80
C GLU A 295 2.39 2.40 -26.96
N PRO A 296 1.52 1.86 -26.09
CA PRO A 296 1.02 0.51 -26.23
C PRO A 296 0.10 0.34 -27.46
N PRO A 297 0.02 -0.88 -28.03
CA PRO A 297 -1.02 -1.22 -29.01
C PRO A 297 -2.43 -0.87 -28.51
N LYS A 298 -3.32 -0.52 -29.44
CA LYS A 298 -4.72 -0.24 -29.10
C LYS A 298 -5.49 -1.53 -28.76
N GLY A 299 -6.26 -1.48 -27.67
CA GLY A 299 -7.20 -2.53 -27.28
C GLY A 299 -6.60 -3.60 -26.37
N PRO A 300 -7.45 -4.46 -25.76
CA PRO A 300 -6.99 -5.50 -24.86
C PRO A 300 -6.25 -6.61 -25.64
N ARG A 301 -5.02 -6.93 -25.23
CA ARG A 301 -4.29 -8.12 -25.69
C ARG A 301 -4.85 -9.34 -24.96
N ILE A 302 -5.49 -10.26 -25.70
CA ILE A 302 -6.11 -11.47 -25.14
C ILE A 302 -5.42 -12.69 -25.76
N GLY A 303 -5.05 -13.69 -24.95
CA GLY A 303 -4.51 -14.96 -25.42
C GLY A 303 -2.99 -15.04 -25.35
N HIS A 304 -2.35 -15.60 -26.38
CA HIS A 304 -0.91 -15.83 -26.41
C HIS A 304 -0.08 -14.54 -26.48
N ASP A 305 -0.61 -13.46 -27.05
CA ASP A 305 0.07 -12.17 -27.15
C ASP A 305 0.45 -11.58 -25.79
N SER A 306 -0.33 -11.89 -24.74
CA SER A 306 -0.06 -11.48 -23.36
C SER A 306 1.13 -12.23 -22.75
N LEU A 307 1.50 -13.40 -23.29
CA LEU A 307 2.66 -14.17 -22.85
C LEU A 307 3.94 -13.84 -23.64
N SER A 308 3.85 -13.00 -24.67
CA SER A 308 5.03 -12.58 -25.40
C SER A 308 5.95 -11.79 -24.47
N GLU A 309 7.22 -12.15 -24.51
CA GLU A 309 8.30 -11.42 -23.86
C GLU A 309 8.97 -10.42 -24.81
N THR A 310 8.54 -10.28 -26.07
CA THR A 310 9.18 -9.36 -27.03
C THR A 310 8.70 -7.91 -26.84
N ASP A 311 9.53 -6.93 -27.22
CA ASP A 311 9.15 -5.50 -27.23
C ASP A 311 8.27 -5.14 -28.46
N GLU A 312 7.65 -6.12 -29.10
CA GLU A 312 6.87 -5.90 -30.32
C GLU A 312 5.53 -5.18 -30.03
N GLY A 313 5.18 -4.25 -30.92
CA GLY A 313 3.89 -3.55 -30.89
C GLY A 313 3.91 -2.16 -30.23
N PHE A 314 4.99 -1.78 -29.55
CA PHE A 314 5.14 -0.43 -28.98
C PHE A 314 5.69 0.54 -30.02
N THR A 315 5.12 1.75 -30.12
CA THR A 315 5.50 2.74 -31.15
C THR A 315 5.66 4.15 -30.57
N GLY A 316 6.44 5.01 -31.22
CA GLY A 316 6.61 6.39 -30.75
C GLY A 316 7.24 6.46 -29.35
N HIS A 317 6.87 7.50 -28.59
CA HIS A 317 7.36 7.75 -27.23
C HIS A 317 6.24 8.30 -26.36
N SER A 318 6.08 7.73 -25.17
CA SER A 318 5.04 8.11 -24.22
C SER A 318 5.64 8.45 -22.87
N ALA A 319 5.43 9.67 -22.38
CA ALA A 319 5.89 10.08 -21.06
C ALA A 319 5.12 9.36 -19.96
N SER A 320 3.81 9.14 -20.14
CA SER A 320 2.97 8.43 -19.16
C SER A 320 3.35 6.94 -19.10
N HIS A 321 3.56 6.29 -20.25
CA HIS A 321 4.05 4.91 -20.22
C HIS A 321 5.45 4.83 -19.62
N THR A 322 6.35 5.78 -19.91
CA THR A 322 7.71 5.78 -19.35
C THR A 322 7.73 5.98 -17.83
N ILE A 323 6.96 6.91 -17.28
CA ILE A 323 6.96 7.16 -15.83
C ILE A 323 6.39 5.97 -15.05
N ASN A 324 5.34 5.32 -15.56
CA ASN A 324 4.71 4.15 -14.95
C ASN A 324 5.61 2.90 -15.08
N GLY A 325 6.17 2.68 -16.27
CA GLY A 325 7.01 1.50 -16.56
C GLY A 325 8.35 1.48 -15.82
N HIS A 326 8.79 2.63 -15.30
CA HIS A 326 9.96 2.72 -14.42
C HIS A 326 9.55 2.92 -12.97
N SER A 327 8.44 2.31 -12.54
CA SER A 327 8.13 2.15 -11.12
C SER A 327 9.25 1.41 -10.40
N ILE A 328 9.50 1.79 -9.14
CA ILE A 328 10.28 0.94 -8.23
C ILE A 328 9.50 -0.35 -8.05
N VAL A 329 10.17 -1.45 -8.36
CA VAL A 329 9.66 -2.80 -8.13
C VAL A 329 10.50 -3.38 -7.02
N PHE A 330 9.88 -3.85 -5.95
CA PHE A 330 10.62 -4.48 -4.87
C PHE A 330 9.89 -5.69 -4.32
N ARG A 331 10.68 -6.63 -3.82
CA ARG A 331 10.21 -7.87 -3.20
C ARG A 331 10.56 -7.86 -1.73
N LEU A 332 9.54 -7.96 -0.88
CA LEU A 332 9.67 -8.09 0.57
C LEU A 332 9.59 -9.57 0.93
N VAL A 333 10.63 -10.12 1.54
CA VAL A 333 10.74 -11.55 1.87
C VAL A 333 10.84 -11.71 3.38
N TYR A 334 10.08 -12.65 3.95
CA TYR A 334 10.19 -13.04 5.35
C TYR A 334 9.87 -14.53 5.50
N GLY A 335 10.83 -15.32 5.98
CA GLY A 335 10.75 -16.77 6.02
C GLY A 335 10.37 -17.35 4.65
N GLY A 336 9.31 -18.16 4.62
CA GLY A 336 8.78 -18.77 3.39
C GLY A 336 7.74 -17.94 2.64
N PHE A 337 7.48 -16.68 3.04
CA PHE A 337 6.53 -15.80 2.37
C PHE A 337 7.23 -14.60 1.75
N SER A 338 6.73 -14.18 0.59
CA SER A 338 7.21 -13.00 -0.11
C SER A 338 6.08 -12.17 -0.74
N PHE A 339 6.32 -10.87 -0.84
CA PHE A 339 5.41 -9.88 -1.36
C PHE A 339 6.09 -9.17 -2.52
N LEU A 340 5.39 -8.99 -3.64
CA LEU A 340 5.85 -8.16 -4.75
C LEU A 340 5.04 -6.88 -4.83
N PHE A 341 5.73 -5.75 -4.85
CA PHE A 341 5.19 -4.42 -5.14
C PHE A 341 5.72 -3.97 -6.48
N SER A 342 4.82 -3.65 -7.41
CA SER A 342 5.19 -3.33 -8.80
C SER A 342 4.89 -1.90 -9.24
N GLY A 343 4.32 -1.05 -8.37
CA GLY A 343 3.80 0.27 -8.78
C GLY A 343 2.91 0.13 -10.02
N ASP A 344 3.09 1.00 -11.01
CA ASP A 344 2.29 1.00 -12.24
C ASP A 344 2.99 0.38 -13.44
N LEU A 345 3.81 -0.64 -13.21
CA LEU A 345 4.43 -1.41 -14.30
C LEU A 345 3.43 -1.72 -15.43
N ASN A 346 3.72 -1.18 -16.60
CA ASN A 346 3.00 -1.49 -17.84
C ASN A 346 3.51 -2.77 -18.50
N ASP A 347 2.90 -3.17 -19.63
CA ASP A 347 3.30 -4.38 -20.33
C ASP A 347 4.76 -4.35 -20.83
N GLU A 348 5.22 -3.27 -21.44
CA GLU A 348 6.60 -3.18 -21.99
C GLU A 348 7.66 -3.41 -20.90
N ALA A 349 7.50 -2.73 -19.76
CA ALA A 349 8.40 -2.88 -18.63
C ALA A 349 8.24 -4.24 -17.94
N SER A 350 7.01 -4.73 -17.79
CA SER A 350 6.71 -6.03 -17.21
C SER A 350 7.31 -7.19 -18.01
N ARG A 351 7.26 -7.14 -19.35
CA ARG A 351 7.95 -8.10 -20.23
C ARG A 351 9.45 -8.13 -20.00
N THR A 352 10.04 -6.95 -19.77
CA THR A 352 11.47 -6.87 -19.48
C THR A 352 11.83 -7.60 -18.19
N LEU A 353 11.05 -7.40 -17.12
CA LEU A 353 11.28 -8.12 -15.87
C LEU A 353 10.98 -9.62 -15.97
N ALA A 354 9.97 -10.01 -16.76
CA ALA A 354 9.70 -11.43 -17.03
C ALA A 354 10.88 -12.11 -17.74
N ARG A 355 11.50 -11.45 -18.73
CA ARG A 355 12.73 -11.95 -19.37
C ARG A 355 13.87 -12.13 -18.37
N GLU A 356 14.12 -11.14 -17.52
CA GLU A 356 15.18 -11.21 -16.52
C GLU A 356 14.91 -12.29 -15.47
N HIS A 357 13.65 -12.52 -15.12
CA HIS A 357 13.24 -13.66 -14.30
C HIS A 357 13.57 -14.99 -14.97
N ASN A 358 13.17 -15.17 -16.23
CA ASN A 358 13.37 -16.42 -16.96
C ASN A 358 14.84 -16.70 -17.29
N ARG A 359 15.68 -15.66 -17.35
CA ARG A 359 17.14 -15.76 -17.42
C ARG A 359 17.80 -16.12 -16.08
N GLY A 360 17.07 -16.06 -14.97
CA GLY A 360 17.59 -16.30 -13.62
C GLY A 360 18.33 -15.10 -13.01
N ASN A 361 18.21 -13.91 -13.60
CA ASN A 361 18.89 -12.70 -13.13
C ASN A 361 18.14 -12.05 -11.95
N LEU A 362 16.84 -12.30 -11.82
CA LEU A 362 16.02 -11.85 -10.70
C LEU A 362 14.89 -12.84 -10.38
N ASN A 363 14.23 -12.69 -9.23
CA ASN A 363 13.12 -13.55 -8.83
C ASN A 363 11.83 -12.74 -8.59
N LEU A 364 10.82 -12.95 -9.43
CA LEU A 364 9.50 -12.34 -9.31
C LEU A 364 8.52 -13.15 -8.46
N ARG A 365 8.78 -14.45 -8.27
CA ARG A 365 7.85 -15.37 -7.60
C ARG A 365 7.54 -14.87 -6.19
N SER A 366 6.26 -14.64 -5.93
CA SER A 366 5.78 -14.08 -4.66
C SER A 366 4.44 -14.66 -4.22
N GLU A 367 4.19 -14.70 -2.92
CA GLU A 367 2.94 -15.17 -2.34
C GLU A 367 1.84 -14.12 -2.47
N VAL A 368 2.18 -12.88 -2.11
CA VAL A 368 1.28 -11.74 -2.17
C VAL A 368 1.73 -10.78 -3.26
N PHE A 369 0.84 -10.40 -4.15
CA PHE A 369 1.13 -9.52 -5.27
C PHE A 369 0.28 -8.27 -5.20
N LYS A 370 0.94 -7.12 -4.99
CA LYS A 370 0.31 -5.82 -5.20
C LYS A 370 0.28 -5.57 -6.71
N VAL A 371 -0.90 -5.77 -7.29
CA VAL A 371 -1.14 -5.76 -8.73
C VAL A 371 -0.84 -4.37 -9.31
N PRO A 372 -0.23 -4.29 -10.50
CA PRO A 372 0.19 -3.02 -11.06
C PRO A 372 -0.95 -2.19 -11.62
N HIS A 373 -0.70 -0.88 -11.69
CA HIS A 373 -1.45 0.08 -12.51
C HIS A 373 -2.94 0.07 -12.23
N HIS A 374 -3.26 -0.01 -10.94
CA HIS A 374 -4.61 -0.03 -10.39
C HIS A 374 -5.52 -1.13 -10.94
N GLY A 375 -4.96 -2.08 -11.67
CA GLY A 375 -5.72 -3.09 -12.39
C GLY A 375 -6.01 -2.79 -13.87
N SER A 376 -5.18 -1.96 -14.51
CA SER A 376 -5.24 -1.61 -15.94
C SER A 376 -5.18 -2.82 -16.88
N ALA A 377 -5.56 -2.60 -18.15
CA ALA A 377 -5.40 -3.58 -19.23
C ALA A 377 -3.97 -3.59 -19.78
N ASP A 378 -3.15 -2.62 -19.40
CA ASP A 378 -1.76 -2.52 -19.82
C ASP A 378 -0.84 -3.30 -18.88
N PHE A 379 -0.90 -4.63 -19.00
CA PHE A 379 -0.10 -5.56 -18.21
C PHE A 379 0.48 -6.67 -19.11
N SER A 380 1.52 -7.34 -18.60
CA SER A 380 2.09 -8.56 -19.21
C SER A 380 1.58 -9.82 -18.52
N GLY A 381 1.03 -10.76 -19.29
CA GLY A 381 0.68 -12.09 -18.80
C GLY A 381 1.91 -12.92 -18.44
N ALA A 382 3.02 -12.78 -19.17
CA ALA A 382 4.30 -13.43 -18.85
C ALA A 382 4.83 -12.98 -17.48
N PHE A 383 4.66 -11.69 -17.16
CA PHE A 383 5.00 -11.17 -15.85
C PHE A 383 4.12 -11.78 -14.75
N ILE A 384 2.78 -11.76 -14.91
CA ILE A 384 1.88 -12.37 -13.91
C ILE A 384 2.18 -13.87 -13.74
N GLN A 385 2.52 -14.58 -14.83
CA GLN A 385 2.96 -15.97 -14.79
C GLN A 385 4.27 -16.15 -14.00
N ALA A 386 5.24 -15.25 -14.15
CA ALA A 386 6.48 -15.26 -13.37
C ALA A 386 6.25 -14.95 -11.89
N VAL A 387 5.33 -14.03 -11.56
CA VAL A 387 4.94 -13.73 -10.17
C VAL A 387 4.24 -14.92 -9.54
N SER A 388 3.34 -15.56 -10.30
CA SER A 388 2.55 -16.73 -9.94
C SER A 388 1.89 -16.65 -8.54
N PRO A 389 1.14 -15.58 -8.21
CA PRO A 389 0.71 -15.28 -6.84
C PRO A 389 -0.35 -16.23 -6.30
N ILE A 390 -0.52 -16.29 -4.98
CA ILE A 390 -1.68 -16.93 -4.32
C ILE A 390 -2.66 -15.91 -3.76
N VAL A 391 -2.18 -14.69 -3.48
CA VAL A 391 -2.98 -13.54 -3.05
C VAL A 391 -2.63 -12.37 -3.96
N SER A 392 -3.63 -11.80 -4.60
CA SER A 392 -3.49 -10.58 -5.41
C SER A 392 -4.29 -9.46 -4.75
N VAL A 393 -3.69 -8.28 -4.63
CA VAL A 393 -4.36 -7.08 -4.14
C VAL A 393 -4.33 -6.02 -5.24
N VAL A 394 -5.51 -5.66 -5.72
CA VAL A 394 -5.70 -4.56 -6.65
C VAL A 394 -6.09 -3.33 -5.83
N SER A 395 -5.23 -2.31 -5.83
CA SER A 395 -5.65 -0.99 -5.37
C SER A 395 -6.35 -0.30 -6.51
N SER A 396 -7.65 -0.09 -6.37
CA SER A 396 -8.46 0.65 -7.34
C SER A 396 -9.59 1.35 -6.60
N GLY A 397 -10.23 2.29 -7.28
CA GLY A 397 -11.48 2.87 -6.81
C GLY A 397 -12.14 3.80 -7.81
N ASP A 398 -13.36 4.22 -7.51
CA ASP A 398 -14.10 5.19 -8.29
C ASP A 398 -13.40 6.55 -8.34
N GLU A 399 -13.47 7.19 -9.51
CA GLU A 399 -13.03 8.56 -9.72
C GLU A 399 -14.25 9.49 -9.95
N SER A 400 -14.50 9.86 -11.21
CA SER A 400 -15.63 10.70 -11.60
C SER A 400 -16.07 10.39 -13.02
N ALA A 401 -17.32 10.70 -13.38
CA ALA A 401 -17.79 10.54 -14.76
C ALA A 401 -16.98 11.31 -15.83
N ARG A 402 -16.06 12.22 -15.43
CA ARG A 402 -15.17 12.96 -16.33
C ARG A 402 -13.77 12.36 -16.46
N LYS A 403 -13.40 11.46 -15.55
CA LYS A 403 -12.08 10.83 -15.42
C LYS A 403 -12.36 9.46 -14.81
N GLU A 404 -12.45 8.44 -15.64
CA GLU A 404 -12.75 7.06 -15.23
C GLU A 404 -11.96 6.10 -16.12
N TYR A 405 -11.14 5.25 -15.50
CA TYR A 405 -10.33 4.25 -16.22
C TYR A 405 -11.01 2.87 -16.30
N ILE A 406 -12.07 2.63 -15.53
CA ILE A 406 -12.80 1.36 -15.43
C ILE A 406 -11.83 0.25 -14.99
N HIS A 407 -11.22 0.43 -13.82
CA HIS A 407 -10.31 -0.54 -13.20
C HIS A 407 -10.98 -1.26 -12.02
N PRO A 408 -10.63 -2.53 -11.74
CA PRO A 408 -9.78 -3.40 -12.56
C PRO A 408 -10.46 -3.87 -13.84
N ARG A 409 -9.66 -4.17 -14.86
CA ARG A 409 -10.14 -4.71 -16.13
C ARG A 409 -10.41 -6.21 -16.02
N ALA A 410 -11.51 -6.67 -16.61
CA ALA A 410 -11.90 -8.09 -16.57
C ALA A 410 -10.81 -9.03 -17.14
N THR A 411 -10.05 -8.59 -18.14
CA THR A 411 -8.93 -9.36 -18.71
C THR A 411 -7.81 -9.59 -17.70
N LEU A 412 -7.52 -8.59 -16.86
CA LEU A 412 -6.55 -8.72 -15.77
C LEU A 412 -7.06 -9.66 -14.69
N MET A 413 -8.32 -9.54 -14.28
CA MET A 413 -8.93 -10.45 -13.30
C MET A 413 -8.81 -11.91 -13.75
N GLY A 414 -9.08 -12.17 -15.04
CA GLY A 414 -8.88 -13.49 -15.65
C GLY A 414 -7.41 -13.95 -15.65
N ALA A 415 -6.46 -13.04 -15.89
CA ALA A 415 -5.03 -13.36 -15.87
C ALA A 415 -4.54 -13.70 -14.45
N LEU A 416 -4.97 -12.94 -13.43
CA LEU A 416 -4.62 -13.19 -12.03
C LEU A 416 -5.11 -14.57 -11.57
N GLY A 417 -6.33 -14.96 -11.95
CA GLY A 417 -6.86 -16.30 -11.69
C GLY A 417 -6.09 -17.38 -12.46
N LYS A 418 -5.92 -17.21 -13.77
CA LYS A 418 -5.29 -18.20 -14.66
C LYS A 418 -3.85 -18.53 -14.29
N TRP A 419 -3.08 -17.52 -13.87
CA TRP A 419 -1.64 -17.64 -13.65
C TRP A 419 -1.25 -17.77 -12.17
N SER A 420 -2.24 -17.87 -11.28
CA SER A 420 -1.98 -18.32 -9.93
C SER A 420 -1.41 -19.75 -9.92
N ARG A 421 -0.55 -20.04 -8.95
CA ARG A 421 -0.07 -21.41 -8.69
C ARG A 421 -1.03 -22.25 -7.86
N VAL A 422 -2.13 -21.69 -7.35
CA VAL A 422 -3.15 -22.44 -6.60
C VAL A 422 -4.48 -22.47 -7.35
N PRO A 423 -5.31 -23.50 -7.15
CA PRO A 423 -6.62 -23.59 -7.82
C PRO A 423 -7.60 -22.47 -7.43
N GLU A 424 -7.50 -21.98 -6.19
CA GLU A 424 -8.43 -21.00 -5.60
C GLU A 424 -7.64 -19.77 -5.08
N PRO A 425 -7.15 -18.88 -5.96
CA PRO A 425 -6.43 -17.69 -5.53
C PRO A 425 -7.36 -16.68 -4.86
N LEU A 426 -6.81 -15.93 -3.90
CA LEU A 426 -7.49 -14.77 -3.33
C LEU A 426 -7.19 -13.54 -4.19
N ILE A 427 -8.22 -12.86 -4.66
CA ILE A 427 -8.09 -11.60 -5.40
C ILE A 427 -8.93 -10.55 -4.68
N PHE A 428 -8.26 -9.64 -3.99
CA PHE A 428 -8.89 -8.52 -3.31
C PHE A 428 -8.82 -7.26 -4.16
N VAL A 429 -9.89 -6.46 -4.14
CA VAL A 429 -9.94 -5.12 -4.72
C VAL A 429 -10.26 -4.15 -3.59
N THR A 430 -9.40 -3.15 -3.38
CA THR A 430 -9.50 -2.25 -2.21
C THR A 430 -10.87 -1.56 -2.11
N GLU A 431 -11.47 -1.19 -3.24
CA GLU A 431 -12.82 -0.62 -3.28
C GLU A 431 -13.92 -1.65 -2.95
N LEU A 432 -13.84 -2.88 -3.46
CA LEU A 432 -14.87 -3.89 -3.20
C LEU A 432 -14.88 -4.37 -1.75
N VAL A 433 -13.75 -4.22 -1.04
CA VAL A 433 -13.66 -4.51 0.39
C VAL A 433 -14.04 -3.30 1.26
N ALA A 434 -14.34 -2.15 0.66
CA ALA A 434 -14.96 -1.04 1.38
C ALA A 434 -16.43 -1.33 1.65
N PHE A 435 -16.98 -0.73 2.71
CA PHE A 435 -18.41 -0.82 3.00
C PHE A 435 -19.02 0.58 3.01
N PHE A 436 -20.14 0.71 2.30
CA PHE A 436 -20.91 1.93 2.19
C PHE A 436 -22.28 1.71 2.81
N GLU A 437 -22.66 2.61 3.71
CA GLU A 437 -24.00 2.68 4.27
C GLU A 437 -24.80 3.73 3.49
N GLU A 438 -26.05 3.41 3.19
CA GLU A 438 -26.96 4.32 2.51
C GLU A 438 -27.51 5.35 3.50
N GLU A 439 -27.28 6.64 3.21
CA GLU A 439 -27.77 7.74 4.04
C GLU A 439 -29.08 8.34 3.48
N GLY A 440 -29.43 8.00 2.24
CA GLY A 440 -30.63 8.49 1.57
C GLY A 440 -30.58 9.99 1.22
N PRO A 441 -31.74 10.65 1.02
CA PRO A 441 -31.81 12.08 0.72
C PRO A 441 -31.11 12.94 1.79
N SER A 442 -30.06 13.61 1.37
CA SER A 442 -29.09 14.30 2.20
C SER A 442 -28.90 15.77 1.79
N ARG A 443 -28.47 16.60 2.73
CA ARG A 443 -28.14 18.03 2.52
C ARG A 443 -26.91 18.40 3.34
N LEU A 444 -26.08 19.29 2.81
CA LEU A 444 -24.93 19.83 3.55
C LEU A 444 -25.41 20.67 4.74
N GLN A 445 -24.72 20.56 5.89
CA GLN A 445 -25.03 21.37 7.08
C GLN A 445 -24.66 22.85 6.91
N ASP A 446 -23.63 23.15 6.11
CA ASP A 446 -23.24 24.53 5.77
C ASP A 446 -24.27 25.12 4.80
N GLU A 447 -25.03 26.12 5.24
CA GLU A 447 -26.13 26.73 4.48
C GLU A 447 -25.70 27.29 3.13
N LYS A 448 -24.54 27.94 3.05
CA LYS A 448 -24.04 28.54 1.81
C LYS A 448 -23.68 27.46 0.80
N LYS A 449 -23.02 26.39 1.26
CA LYS A 449 -22.68 25.23 0.41
C LYS A 449 -23.92 24.43 0.03
N ALA A 450 -24.87 24.27 0.94
CA ALA A 450 -26.13 23.58 0.69
C ALA A 450 -26.93 24.27 -0.42
N LYS A 451 -27.06 25.60 -0.37
CA LYS A 451 -27.73 26.38 -1.43
C LYS A 451 -27.05 26.22 -2.79
N LYS A 452 -25.72 26.12 -2.82
CA LYS A 452 -24.94 25.94 -4.06
C LYS A 452 -25.07 24.51 -4.62
N ARG A 453 -25.05 23.49 -3.77
CA ARG A 453 -25.03 22.08 -4.17
C ARG A 453 -26.42 21.52 -4.46
N GLY A 454 -27.43 21.96 -3.71
CA GLY A 454 -28.76 21.33 -3.65
C GLY A 454 -28.78 20.06 -2.78
N PRO A 455 -29.97 19.46 -2.57
CA PRO A 455 -30.09 18.14 -1.98
C PRO A 455 -29.41 17.09 -2.88
N PHE A 456 -28.96 15.98 -2.29
CA PHE A 456 -28.31 14.88 -2.98
C PHE A 456 -28.66 13.55 -2.32
N TYR A 457 -28.38 12.42 -2.98
CA TYR A 457 -28.46 11.12 -2.34
C TYR A 457 -27.11 10.78 -1.72
N GLY A 458 -27.10 10.49 -0.42
CA GLY A 458 -25.90 10.28 0.37
C GLY A 458 -25.58 8.80 0.56
N PHE A 459 -24.28 8.52 0.57
CA PHE A 459 -23.71 7.28 1.11
C PHE A 459 -22.60 7.67 2.06
N SER A 460 -22.47 6.97 3.18
CA SER A 460 -21.33 7.10 4.09
C SER A 460 -20.43 5.89 3.95
N ARG A 461 -19.13 6.14 3.96
CA ARG A 461 -18.14 5.06 3.92
C ARG A 461 -17.79 4.68 5.36
N THR A 462 -18.21 3.50 5.77
CA THR A 462 -18.17 3.03 7.17
C THR A 462 -17.00 2.08 7.42
N ALA A 463 -16.56 1.32 6.40
CA ALA A 463 -15.27 0.64 6.38
C ALA A 463 -14.40 1.20 5.26
N TYR A 464 -13.23 1.74 5.62
CA TYR A 464 -12.21 2.10 4.65
C TYR A 464 -11.64 0.78 4.12
N GLY A 465 -11.81 0.52 2.83
CA GLY A 465 -11.35 -0.69 2.17
C GLY A 465 -9.90 -0.97 2.51
N LEU A 466 -9.68 -2.03 3.28
CA LEU A 466 -8.38 -2.37 3.86
C LEU A 466 -8.15 -3.85 3.71
N VAL A 467 -7.16 -4.20 2.91
CA VAL A 467 -6.66 -5.56 2.81
C VAL A 467 -5.42 -5.66 3.66
N LYS A 468 -5.39 -6.61 4.60
CA LYS A 468 -4.33 -6.72 5.59
C LYS A 468 -3.72 -8.09 5.54
N THR A 469 -2.41 -8.14 5.65
CA THR A 469 -1.65 -9.38 5.74
C THR A 469 -0.75 -9.37 6.97
N ARG A 470 -0.58 -10.54 7.58
CA ARG A 470 0.27 -10.77 8.74
C ARG A 470 1.09 -12.02 8.49
N THR A 471 2.38 -11.98 8.80
CA THR A 471 3.20 -13.18 8.74
C THR A 471 4.36 -13.10 9.72
N ASP A 472 4.75 -14.26 10.26
CA ASP A 472 5.96 -14.48 11.04
C ASP A 472 7.03 -15.25 10.23
N GLY A 473 6.84 -15.36 8.91
CA GLY A 473 7.66 -16.15 8.01
C GLY A 473 7.30 -17.63 7.94
N LYS A 474 6.38 -18.14 8.77
CA LYS A 474 5.92 -19.55 8.76
C LYS A 474 4.44 -19.70 8.51
N ARG A 475 3.65 -18.69 8.88
CA ARG A 475 2.23 -18.57 8.58
C ARG A 475 1.94 -17.26 7.88
N LEU A 476 1.01 -17.26 6.94
CA LEU A 476 0.43 -16.06 6.35
C LEU A 476 -1.05 -15.99 6.70
N PHE A 477 -1.46 -14.86 7.25
CA PHE A 477 -2.84 -14.54 7.56
C PHE A 477 -3.27 -13.32 6.74
N VAL A 478 -4.39 -13.43 6.02
CA VAL A 478 -4.92 -12.38 5.15
C VAL A 478 -6.36 -12.10 5.55
N TYR A 479 -6.71 -10.83 5.74
CA TYR A 479 -8.05 -10.47 6.18
C TYR A 479 -8.48 -9.07 5.76
N THR A 480 -9.79 -8.86 5.71
CA THR A 480 -10.43 -7.56 5.50
C THR A 480 -11.37 -7.25 6.66
N ASP A 481 -11.62 -5.97 6.91
CA ASP A 481 -12.65 -5.56 7.87
C ASP A 481 -14.02 -5.53 7.18
N SER A 482 -15.07 -5.98 7.86
CA SER A 482 -16.45 -5.82 7.42
C SER A 482 -17.08 -4.54 7.99
N GLY A 483 -18.15 -4.04 7.35
CA GLY A 483 -19.04 -3.05 7.96
C GLY A 483 -19.61 -3.50 9.31
N ASN A 484 -19.75 -4.81 9.53
CA ASN A 484 -20.00 -5.34 10.86
C ASN A 484 -18.67 -5.50 11.62
N VAL A 485 -18.45 -4.69 12.66
CA VAL A 485 -17.24 -4.69 13.51
C VAL A 485 -16.93 -6.02 14.21
N GLN A 486 -17.88 -6.95 14.20
CA GLN A 486 -17.79 -8.30 14.75
C GLN A 486 -17.38 -9.35 13.71
N MET A 487 -17.29 -8.97 12.43
CA MET A 487 -16.97 -9.87 11.33
C MET A 487 -15.71 -9.42 10.59
N LYS A 488 -14.95 -10.41 10.12
CA LYS A 488 -13.80 -10.25 9.23
C LYS A 488 -13.86 -11.37 8.21
N GLU A 489 -13.65 -11.03 6.95
CA GLU A 489 -13.28 -12.03 5.95
C GLU A 489 -11.81 -12.36 6.17
N ALA A 490 -11.47 -13.64 6.29
CA ALA A 490 -10.17 -14.05 6.78
C ALA A 490 -9.75 -15.41 6.21
N TYR A 491 -8.48 -15.50 5.82
CA TYR A 491 -7.86 -16.68 5.23
C TYR A 491 -6.48 -16.87 5.84
N ALA A 492 -6.03 -18.12 5.94
CA ALA A 492 -4.71 -18.43 6.44
C ALA A 492 -4.00 -19.49 5.59
N TYR A 493 -2.68 -19.45 5.62
CA TYR A 493 -1.81 -20.40 4.95
C TYR A 493 -0.67 -20.78 5.89
N ASP A 494 -0.37 -22.07 5.96
CA ASP A 494 0.84 -22.61 6.59
C ASP A 494 1.79 -23.11 5.50
N LEU A 495 3.08 -23.22 5.82
CA LEU A 495 4.05 -23.85 4.92
C LEU A 495 4.05 -25.36 5.13
N ASP A 496 3.98 -26.13 4.05
CA ASP A 496 4.24 -27.58 4.10
C ASP A 496 5.74 -27.88 4.28
N SER A 497 6.10 -29.17 4.34
CA SER A 497 7.50 -29.60 4.51
C SER A 497 8.43 -29.19 3.37
N SER A 498 7.90 -28.80 2.21
CA SER A 498 8.65 -28.29 1.08
C SER A 498 8.72 -26.75 1.03
N GLY A 499 8.11 -26.07 2.02
CA GLY A 499 8.04 -24.62 2.07
C GLY A 499 6.99 -24.02 1.14
N VAL A 500 6.04 -24.82 0.65
CA VAL A 500 4.95 -24.33 -0.20
C VAL A 500 3.76 -23.95 0.68
N PRO A 501 3.15 -22.76 0.48
CA PRO A 501 1.95 -22.38 1.21
C PRO A 501 0.76 -23.30 0.89
N GLN A 502 0.10 -23.80 1.94
CA GLN A 502 -1.12 -24.59 1.88
C GLN A 502 -2.22 -23.87 2.68
N PRO A 503 -3.48 -23.86 2.20
CA PRO A 503 -4.60 -23.34 2.97
C PRO A 503 -4.67 -23.97 4.36
N ALA A 504 -4.92 -23.14 5.37
CA ALA A 504 -5.00 -23.54 6.77
C ALA A 504 -6.26 -22.98 7.43
N GLU A 505 -6.72 -23.63 8.50
CA GLU A 505 -7.83 -23.10 9.29
C GLU A 505 -7.44 -21.78 9.98
N VAL A 506 -8.34 -20.81 9.95
CA VAL A 506 -8.20 -19.57 10.74
C VAL A 506 -8.46 -19.88 12.21
N THR A 507 -7.46 -19.63 13.04
CA THR A 507 -7.55 -19.84 14.49
C THR A 507 -8.24 -18.66 15.16
N ARG A 508 -9.26 -18.93 15.99
CA ARG A 508 -10.06 -17.89 16.64
C ARG A 508 -10.23 -18.16 18.13
N ALA A 509 -9.90 -17.16 18.95
CA ALA A 509 -10.08 -17.15 20.40
C ALA A 509 -11.37 -16.45 20.82
#